data_AF-A0A3A9EQ04-F1
#
_entry.id   AF-A0A3A9EQ04-F1
#
_cell.length_a   1.000
_cell.length_b   1.000
_cell.length_c   1.000
_cell.angle_alpha   90.00
_cell.angle_beta   90.00
_cell.angle_gamma   90.00
#
_symmetry.space_group_name_H-M   'P 1'
#
loop_
_entity.id
_entity.type
_entity.pdbx_description
1 polymer ?
#
loop_
_entity_poly.entity_id
_entity_poly.type
_entity_poly.pdbx_seq_one_letter_code
_entity_poly.pdbx_strand_id
1 'polypeptide(L)'
;MLTTTAASDTKVRHLPEHGPIDPKTGREILLSVQNVDITFGKGDSAVRAVKDASFDIYKGETFSLVGESGSGKTTIGRAVIRVNPCAAGQILYKGVPISGKIPHSLDRDVIRNIQMVFQDPAASLNERATVDYIVSEGLYNFHLFENEADRVAKVRNMITEVGLLPEHLTRYPHEFSGGQRQRIGLARAMVMEPELVVADEPISALDVSIRAQVLNLLKKFQQERDVTYLFIAHDLSIVRFISDRIGVIYKGNIVEVADAEELFDFPLHPYTRSLISAIPIPDPQLEKNKVLFTYDPSIHDYSVNKPVLTDIGHNHYVYGNEKELEEYRAVRERGVPMKSITIRKPGEAVPEENPEDVVDTSKILSAPLHDTGNIWYLVLSLLLPVFGAIGAVLFRRHNYMKNYKACKQGAKIGFCILGVAVLVFLLALLAAVLL
;
A
#
# COMPACT_ATOMS: atom_id res chain seq x y z
N MET A 1 3.16 -9.61 38.87
CA MET A 1 3.68 -10.96 38.59
C MET A 1 2.55 -11.77 37.97
N LEU A 2 2.42 -11.72 36.65
CA LEU A 2 1.46 -12.54 35.90
C LEU A 2 2.25 -13.74 35.38
N THR A 3 1.86 -14.91 35.86
CA THR A 3 2.41 -16.21 35.51
C THR A 3 2.20 -16.50 34.03
N THR A 4 3.30 -16.52 33.28
CA THR A 4 3.43 -17.14 31.96
C THR A 4 3.12 -18.63 32.09
N THR A 5 1.89 -19.02 31.77
CA THR A 5 1.54 -20.43 31.52
C THR A 5 2.28 -20.88 30.27
N ALA A 6 3.20 -21.82 30.46
CA ALA A 6 3.92 -22.50 29.41
C ALA A 6 2.94 -23.11 28.40
N ALA A 7 3.12 -22.75 27.12
CA ALA A 7 2.38 -23.33 26.01
C ALA A 7 2.62 -24.84 25.95
N SER A 8 1.55 -25.62 26.04
CA SER A 8 1.58 -27.06 25.78
C SER A 8 1.94 -27.30 24.30
N ASP A 9 3.07 -27.93 24.05
CA ASP A 9 3.68 -28.16 22.74
C ASP A 9 2.99 -29.27 21.92
N THR A 10 1.65 -29.31 21.98
CA THR A 10 0.83 -30.20 21.14
C THR A 10 0.57 -29.46 19.83
N LYS A 11 1.35 -29.75 18.78
CA LYS A 11 1.16 -29.15 17.46
C LYS A 11 -0.26 -29.45 16.95
N VAL A 12 -1.10 -28.41 16.92
CA VAL A 12 -2.45 -28.44 16.36
C VAL A 12 -2.38 -28.93 14.91
N ARG A 13 -3.17 -29.96 14.56
CA ARG A 13 -3.14 -30.59 13.23
C ARG A 13 -4.27 -30.13 12.32
N HIS A 14 -5.36 -29.61 12.90
CA HIS A 14 -6.56 -29.16 12.20
C HIS A 14 -7.07 -27.88 12.84
N LEU A 15 -7.72 -27.03 12.04
CA LEU A 15 -8.31 -25.80 12.55
C LEU A 15 -9.51 -26.10 13.47
N PRO A 16 -9.72 -25.30 14.53
CA PRO A 16 -10.96 -25.36 15.29
C PRO A 16 -12.14 -24.87 14.44
N GLU A 17 -13.37 -25.22 14.85
CA GLU A 17 -14.59 -24.75 14.19
C GLU A 17 -14.77 -23.23 14.33
N HIS A 18 -14.48 -22.70 15.53
CA HIS A 18 -14.58 -21.29 15.86
C HIS A 18 -13.24 -20.73 16.37
N GLY A 19 -13.01 -19.45 16.07
CA GLY A 19 -11.95 -18.64 16.66
C GLY A 19 -12.26 -18.20 18.09
N PRO A 20 -11.27 -17.58 18.77
CA PRO A 20 -11.48 -16.99 20.09
C PRO A 20 -12.44 -15.79 20.00
N ILE A 21 -13.23 -15.59 21.06
CA ILE A 21 -14.12 -14.42 21.18
C ILE A 21 -13.35 -13.25 21.79
N ASP A 22 -13.40 -12.09 21.14
CA ASP A 22 -12.88 -10.86 21.72
C ASP A 22 -13.75 -10.44 22.92
N PRO A 23 -13.18 -10.34 24.14
CA PRO A 23 -13.95 -9.92 25.31
C PRO A 23 -14.47 -8.48 25.23
N LYS A 24 -13.88 -7.61 24.41
CA LYS A 24 -14.32 -6.21 24.27
C LYS A 24 -15.58 -6.11 23.40
N THR A 25 -15.57 -6.76 22.24
CA THR A 25 -16.64 -6.65 21.24
C THR A 25 -17.64 -7.81 21.27
N GLY A 26 -17.30 -8.93 21.90
CA GLY A 26 -18.08 -10.18 21.87
C GLY A 26 -18.06 -10.89 20.51
N ARG A 27 -17.21 -10.45 19.57
CA ARG A 27 -17.12 -10.99 18.21
C ARG A 27 -16.06 -12.08 18.10
N GLU A 28 -16.27 -13.04 17.21
CA GLU A 28 -15.29 -14.07 16.89
C GLU A 28 -14.12 -13.47 16.11
N ILE A 29 -12.89 -13.58 16.64
CA ILE A 29 -11.66 -13.19 15.93
C ILE A 29 -11.32 -14.32 14.96
N LEU A 30 -11.47 -14.03 13.67
CA LEU A 30 -11.15 -14.98 12.62
C LEU A 30 -9.64 -14.97 12.32
N LEU A 31 -9.04 -13.78 12.19
CA LEU A 31 -7.62 -13.59 11.93
C LEU A 31 -7.05 -12.58 12.92
N SER A 32 -5.89 -12.89 13.51
CA SER A 32 -5.15 -11.97 14.38
C SER A 32 -3.72 -11.83 13.85
N VAL A 33 -3.32 -10.60 13.55
CA VAL A 33 -1.95 -10.25 13.18
C VAL A 33 -1.32 -9.63 14.41
N GLN A 34 -0.22 -10.20 14.92
CA GLN A 34 0.40 -9.81 16.19
C GLN A 34 1.89 -9.52 16.00
N ASN A 35 2.24 -8.24 16.15
CA ASN A 35 3.61 -7.74 16.11
C ASN A 35 4.40 -8.19 14.87
N VAL A 36 3.73 -8.24 13.71
CA VAL A 36 4.30 -8.84 12.50
C VAL A 36 5.30 -7.89 11.85
N ASP A 37 6.52 -8.40 11.67
CA ASP A 37 7.57 -7.78 10.87
C ASP A 37 7.76 -8.57 9.58
N ILE A 38 7.91 -7.88 8.45
CA ILE A 38 8.25 -8.51 7.17
C ILE A 38 9.42 -7.75 6.55
N THR A 39 10.53 -8.47 6.34
CA THR A 39 11.77 -7.93 5.82
C THR A 39 12.20 -8.68 4.57
N PHE A 40 12.55 -7.94 3.52
CA PHE A 40 13.12 -8.50 2.28
C PHE A 40 14.61 -8.17 2.18
N GLY A 41 15.39 -9.08 1.60
CA GLY A 41 16.84 -8.91 1.47
C GLY A 41 17.62 -9.34 2.72
N LYS A 42 18.93 -9.08 2.71
CA LYS A 42 19.87 -9.43 3.80
C LYS A 42 20.93 -8.34 3.94
N GLY A 43 21.47 -8.15 5.15
CA GLY A 43 22.51 -7.16 5.43
C GLY A 43 22.02 -5.72 5.25
N ASP A 44 22.90 -4.84 4.80
CA ASP A 44 22.63 -3.39 4.71
C ASP A 44 21.58 -3.02 3.65
N SER A 45 21.22 -3.94 2.75
CA SER A 45 20.17 -3.75 1.74
C SER A 45 18.80 -4.28 2.18
N ALA A 46 18.67 -4.73 3.44
CA ALA A 46 17.41 -5.25 3.95
C ALA A 46 16.34 -4.15 4.04
N VAL A 47 15.17 -4.40 3.44
CA VAL A 47 14.02 -3.50 3.46
C VAL A 47 12.97 -4.06 4.41
N ARG A 48 12.74 -3.37 5.52
CA ARG A 48 11.61 -3.64 6.43
C ARG A 48 10.32 -3.10 5.81
N ALA A 49 9.62 -3.95 5.08
CA ALA A 49 8.38 -3.62 4.37
C ALA A 49 7.19 -3.45 5.32
N VAL A 50 7.16 -4.22 6.41
CA VAL A 50 6.14 -4.15 7.47
C VAL A 50 6.84 -4.16 8.82
N LYS A 51 6.36 -3.31 9.73
CA LYS A 51 6.96 -3.03 11.04
C LYS A 51 5.87 -3.09 12.10
N ASP A 52 5.96 -4.09 12.97
CA ASP A 52 5.11 -4.27 14.14
C ASP A 52 3.60 -4.17 13.85
N ALA A 53 3.17 -4.73 12.73
CA ALA A 53 1.75 -4.69 12.36
C ALA A 53 0.94 -5.54 13.33
N SER A 54 -0.08 -4.92 13.95
CA SER A 54 -0.98 -5.58 14.89
C SER A 54 -2.43 -5.15 14.65
N PHE A 55 -3.32 -6.10 14.35
CA PHE A 55 -4.76 -5.89 14.22
C PHE A 55 -5.50 -7.23 14.16
N ASP A 56 -6.78 -7.20 14.53
CA ASP A 56 -7.69 -8.34 14.45
C ASP A 56 -8.75 -8.10 13.37
N ILE A 57 -9.11 -9.18 12.67
CA ILE A 57 -10.23 -9.26 11.74
C ILE A 57 -11.27 -10.22 12.32
N TYR A 58 -12.48 -9.72 12.49
CA TYR A 58 -13.61 -10.48 13.01
C TYR A 58 -14.36 -11.24 11.91
N LYS A 59 -14.96 -12.38 12.26
CA LYS A 59 -15.77 -13.18 11.33
C LYS A 59 -16.92 -12.37 10.73
N GLY A 60 -17.15 -12.54 9.43
CA GLY A 60 -18.19 -11.89 8.63
C GLY A 60 -17.87 -10.45 8.25
N GLU A 61 -16.75 -9.89 8.71
CA GLU A 61 -16.43 -8.48 8.50
C GLU A 61 -15.58 -8.23 7.25
N THR A 62 -15.71 -7.05 6.69
CA THR A 62 -14.74 -6.49 5.75
C THR A 62 -13.81 -5.55 6.49
N PHE A 63 -12.60 -6.02 6.77
CA PHE A 63 -11.51 -5.20 7.25
C PHE A 63 -10.68 -4.72 6.07
N SER A 64 -10.69 -3.41 5.84
CA SER A 64 -9.91 -2.82 4.76
C SER A 64 -8.56 -2.32 5.23
N LEU A 65 -7.53 -2.60 4.45
CA LEU A 65 -6.19 -2.06 4.67
C LEU A 65 -5.85 -1.07 3.55
N VAL A 66 -5.61 0.19 3.91
CA VAL A 66 -5.43 1.31 2.97
C VAL A 66 -4.14 2.08 3.17
N GLY A 67 -3.64 2.67 2.09
CA GLY A 67 -2.40 3.45 2.09
C GLY A 67 -1.81 3.55 0.69
N GLU A 68 -0.80 4.40 0.52
CA GLU A 68 -0.13 4.60 -0.77
C GLU A 68 0.53 3.31 -1.31
N SER A 69 0.86 3.31 -2.61
CA SER A 69 1.64 2.22 -3.20
C SER A 69 2.97 2.02 -2.45
N GLY A 70 3.36 0.77 -2.23
CA GLY A 70 4.59 0.44 -1.49
C GLY A 70 4.53 0.59 0.04
N SER A 71 3.37 0.91 0.62
CA SER A 71 3.19 1.03 2.09
C SER A 71 3.26 -0.29 2.87
N GLY A 72 3.14 -1.45 2.21
CA GLY A 72 3.20 -2.77 2.83
C GLY A 72 1.90 -3.59 2.77
N LYS A 73 0.80 -3.07 2.20
CA LYS A 73 -0.51 -3.73 2.15
C LYS A 73 -0.49 -5.14 1.55
N THR A 74 -0.07 -5.25 0.28
CA THR A 74 0.09 -6.52 -0.43
C THR A 74 1.06 -7.46 0.27
N THR A 75 2.09 -6.91 0.94
CA THR A 75 3.05 -7.70 1.73
C THR A 75 2.37 -8.39 2.91
N ILE A 76 1.48 -7.70 3.63
CA ILE A 76 0.65 -8.26 4.71
C ILE A 76 -0.32 -9.30 4.14
N GLY A 77 -1.06 -8.98 3.07
CA GLY A 77 -2.00 -9.92 2.45
C GLY A 77 -1.33 -11.23 2.02
N ARG A 78 -0.14 -11.15 1.42
CA ARG A 78 0.66 -12.33 1.04
C ARG A 78 1.23 -13.10 2.24
N ALA A 79 1.43 -12.45 3.39
CA ALA A 79 1.82 -13.15 4.61
C ALA A 79 0.64 -13.92 5.23
N VAL A 80 -0.57 -13.36 5.15
CA VAL A 80 -1.81 -14.03 5.60
C VAL A 80 -2.04 -15.34 4.85
N ILE A 81 -1.81 -15.35 3.52
CA ILE A 81 -1.85 -16.58 2.71
C ILE A 81 -0.54 -17.38 2.72
N ARG A 82 0.37 -17.07 3.66
CA ARG A 82 1.62 -17.79 3.90
C ARG A 82 2.62 -17.82 2.73
N VAL A 83 2.47 -16.95 1.73
CA VAL A 83 3.44 -16.78 0.63
C VAL A 83 4.68 -16.03 1.10
N ASN A 84 4.49 -14.99 1.92
CA ASN A 84 5.60 -14.23 2.52
C ASN A 84 5.84 -14.69 3.98
N PRO A 85 7.08 -15.06 4.36
CA PRO A 85 7.38 -15.38 5.75
C PRO A 85 7.41 -14.12 6.62
N CYS A 86 6.97 -14.25 7.87
CA CYS A 86 7.16 -13.24 8.91
C CYS A 86 8.60 -13.31 9.43
N ALA A 87 9.27 -12.17 9.55
CA ALA A 87 10.59 -12.05 10.18
C ALA A 87 10.48 -12.06 11.72
N ALA A 88 9.42 -11.46 12.26
CA ALA A 88 9.03 -11.53 13.66
C ALA A 88 7.51 -11.47 13.79
N GLY A 89 7.00 -11.72 15.00
CA GLY A 89 5.57 -11.78 15.27
C GLY A 89 4.91 -13.05 14.74
N GLN A 90 3.58 -13.05 14.77
CA GLN A 90 2.79 -14.19 14.34
C GLN A 90 1.45 -13.79 13.74
N ILE A 91 0.94 -14.65 12.85
CA ILE A 91 -0.40 -14.56 12.31
C ILE A 91 -1.16 -15.76 12.84
N LEU A 92 -2.30 -15.53 13.47
CA LEU A 92 -3.18 -16.57 13.98
C LEU A 92 -4.46 -16.59 13.16
N TYR A 93 -4.90 -17.79 12.78
CA TYR A 93 -6.19 -18.03 12.15
C TYR A 93 -7.01 -18.92 13.07
N LYS A 94 -8.17 -18.43 13.51
CA LYS A 94 -8.98 -19.01 14.60
C LYS A 94 -8.17 -19.32 15.87
N GLY A 95 -7.27 -18.41 16.24
CA GLY A 95 -6.38 -18.57 17.40
C GLY A 95 -5.25 -19.59 17.23
N VAL A 96 -5.13 -20.25 16.06
CA VAL A 96 -4.02 -21.17 15.76
C VAL A 96 -2.93 -20.40 15.00
N PRO A 97 -1.66 -20.43 15.46
CA PRO A 97 -0.57 -19.82 14.71
C PRO A 97 -0.39 -20.46 13.34
N ILE A 98 -0.51 -19.65 12.30
CA ILE A 98 -0.32 -20.02 10.89
C ILE A 98 0.91 -19.33 10.28
N SER A 99 1.75 -18.66 11.06
CA SER A 99 3.06 -18.18 10.60
C SER A 99 4.14 -19.26 10.78
N GLY A 100 5.09 -19.35 9.85
CA GLY A 100 6.21 -20.30 9.94
C GLY A 100 5.84 -21.76 9.63
N LYS A 101 6.60 -22.69 10.21
CA LYS A 101 6.48 -24.13 9.94
C LYS A 101 5.35 -24.77 10.74
N ILE A 102 4.33 -25.26 10.05
CA ILE A 102 3.16 -25.96 10.61
C ILE A 102 2.99 -27.36 9.99
N PRO A 103 2.21 -28.26 10.61
CA PRO A 103 1.90 -29.56 10.02
C PRO A 103 1.19 -29.44 8.66
N HIS A 104 1.45 -30.38 7.75
CA HIS A 104 0.86 -30.37 6.40
C HIS A 104 -0.67 -30.42 6.41
N SER A 105 -1.29 -31.14 7.35
CA SER A 105 -2.75 -31.19 7.50
C SER A 105 -3.34 -29.82 7.83
N LEU A 106 -2.67 -29.08 8.73
CA LEU A 106 -3.10 -27.73 9.11
C LEU A 106 -2.90 -26.75 7.95
N ASP A 107 -1.78 -26.86 7.24
CA ASP A 107 -1.50 -26.04 6.05
C ASP A 107 -2.55 -26.26 4.96
N ARG A 108 -2.98 -27.51 4.76
CA ARG A 108 -4.08 -27.86 3.84
C ARG A 108 -5.40 -27.21 4.28
N ASP A 109 -5.75 -27.26 5.56
CA ASP A 109 -6.95 -26.59 6.07
C ASP A 109 -6.89 -25.07 5.89
N VAL A 110 -5.72 -24.46 6.13
CA VAL A 110 -5.50 -23.01 5.94
C VAL A 110 -5.66 -22.63 4.46
N ILE A 111 -5.02 -23.36 3.53
CA ILE A 111 -5.11 -23.07 2.09
C ILE A 111 -6.55 -23.22 1.60
N ARG A 112 -7.33 -24.17 2.13
CA ARG A 112 -8.74 -24.32 1.77
C ARG A 112 -9.56 -23.09 2.20
N ASN A 113 -9.40 -22.66 3.45
CA ASN A 113 -10.27 -21.65 4.07
C ASN A 113 -9.83 -20.20 3.81
N ILE A 114 -8.57 -19.96 3.46
CA ILE A 114 -8.04 -18.62 3.13
C ILE A 114 -7.70 -18.55 1.63
N GLN A 115 -8.47 -17.78 0.88
CA GLN A 115 -8.28 -17.61 -0.56
C GLN A 115 -7.80 -16.20 -0.90
N MET A 116 -7.21 -16.03 -2.10
CA MET A 116 -6.73 -14.73 -2.56
C MET A 116 -7.32 -14.35 -3.93
N VAL A 117 -7.80 -13.12 -4.01
CA VAL A 117 -8.09 -12.43 -5.27
C VAL A 117 -6.94 -11.44 -5.51
N PHE A 118 -6.20 -11.64 -6.59
CA PHE A 118 -4.98 -10.88 -6.89
C PHE A 118 -5.28 -9.57 -7.64
N GLN A 119 -4.33 -8.63 -7.55
CA GLN A 119 -4.38 -7.30 -8.17
C GLN A 119 -4.44 -7.37 -9.70
N ASP A 120 -3.61 -8.23 -10.32
CA ASP A 120 -3.61 -8.43 -11.76
C ASP A 120 -4.34 -9.74 -12.10
N PRO A 121 -5.58 -9.66 -12.62
CA PRO A 121 -6.33 -10.85 -12.97
C PRO A 121 -5.68 -11.62 -14.13
N ALA A 122 -5.06 -10.95 -15.10
CA ALA A 122 -4.43 -11.62 -16.23
C ALA A 122 -3.21 -12.42 -15.80
N ALA A 123 -2.31 -11.83 -15.02
CA ALA A 123 -1.11 -12.52 -14.51
C ALA A 123 -1.46 -13.65 -13.52
N SER A 124 -2.61 -13.59 -12.87
CA SER A 124 -3.05 -14.61 -11.91
C SER A 124 -3.70 -15.84 -12.54
N LEU A 125 -4.03 -15.81 -13.84
CA LEU A 125 -4.74 -16.88 -14.55
C LEU A 125 -3.81 -17.55 -15.56
N ASN A 126 -3.86 -18.88 -15.67
CA ASN A 126 -3.11 -19.61 -16.68
C ASN A 126 -3.75 -19.44 -18.05
N GLU A 127 -3.14 -18.65 -18.94
CA GLU A 127 -3.68 -18.36 -20.28
C GLU A 127 -3.83 -19.59 -21.18
N ARG A 128 -3.19 -20.72 -20.83
CA ARG A 128 -3.24 -22.00 -21.56
C ARG A 128 -4.29 -22.97 -21.01
N ALA A 129 -4.99 -22.60 -19.94
CA ALA A 129 -6.05 -23.41 -19.36
C ALA A 129 -7.41 -22.76 -19.62
N THR A 130 -8.44 -23.59 -19.74
CA THR A 130 -9.83 -23.10 -19.85
C THR A 130 -10.31 -22.54 -18.52
N VAL A 131 -11.34 -21.68 -18.57
CA VAL A 131 -11.99 -21.16 -17.36
C VAL A 131 -12.50 -22.28 -16.46
N ASP A 132 -13.07 -23.35 -17.04
CA ASP A 132 -13.49 -24.54 -16.28
C ASP A 132 -12.35 -25.13 -15.46
N TYR A 133 -11.19 -25.36 -16.08
CA TYR A 133 -10.03 -25.91 -15.39
C TYR A 133 -9.56 -25.00 -14.26
N ILE A 134 -9.42 -23.70 -14.55
CA ILE A 134 -8.90 -22.72 -13.58
C ILE A 134 -9.80 -22.63 -12.34
N VAL A 135 -11.12 -22.62 -12.52
CA VAL A 135 -12.06 -22.58 -11.40
C VAL A 135 -12.15 -23.94 -10.70
N SER A 136 -12.06 -25.04 -11.44
CA SER A 136 -12.14 -26.40 -10.87
C SER A 136 -10.89 -26.84 -10.10
N GLU A 137 -9.73 -26.22 -10.35
CA GLU A 137 -8.43 -26.69 -9.82
C GLU A 137 -8.44 -26.87 -8.29
N GLY A 138 -8.99 -25.90 -7.57
CA GLY A 138 -9.12 -25.98 -6.11
C GLY A 138 -10.04 -27.12 -5.66
N LEU A 139 -11.17 -27.33 -6.35
CA LEU A 139 -12.09 -28.42 -6.05
C LEU A 139 -11.42 -29.79 -6.20
N TYR A 140 -10.58 -29.97 -7.22
CA TYR A 140 -9.79 -31.18 -7.44
C TYR A 140 -8.74 -31.40 -6.36
N ASN A 141 -7.92 -30.39 -6.08
CA ASN A 141 -6.81 -30.49 -5.12
C ASN A 141 -7.30 -30.81 -3.69
N PHE A 142 -8.52 -30.40 -3.36
CA PHE A 142 -9.10 -30.56 -2.03
C PHE A 142 -10.23 -31.60 -1.98
N HIS A 143 -10.57 -32.25 -3.09
CA HIS A 143 -11.67 -33.22 -3.20
C HIS A 143 -13.02 -32.68 -2.68
N LEU A 144 -13.39 -31.47 -3.11
CA LEU A 144 -14.57 -30.74 -2.63
C LEU A 144 -15.83 -30.97 -3.48
N PHE A 145 -16.01 -32.18 -4.01
CA PHE A 145 -17.17 -32.56 -4.81
C PHE A 145 -17.46 -34.06 -4.66
N GLU A 146 -18.71 -34.46 -4.83
CA GLU A 146 -19.14 -35.86 -4.68
C GLU A 146 -18.80 -36.71 -5.91
N ASN A 147 -18.99 -36.13 -7.09
CA ASN A 147 -18.72 -36.74 -8.39
C ASN A 147 -18.56 -35.64 -9.45
N GLU A 148 -18.23 -36.04 -10.68
CA GLU A 148 -17.95 -35.10 -11.76
C GLU A 148 -19.15 -34.20 -12.11
N ALA A 149 -20.38 -34.71 -12.00
CA ALA A 149 -21.57 -33.91 -12.27
C ALA A 149 -21.78 -32.82 -11.20
N ASP A 150 -21.51 -33.12 -9.93
CA ASP A 150 -21.50 -32.14 -8.84
C ASP A 150 -20.42 -31.06 -9.07
N ARG A 151 -19.19 -31.47 -9.43
CA ARG A 151 -18.10 -30.56 -9.77
C ARG A 151 -18.49 -29.56 -10.86
N VAL A 152 -19.03 -30.06 -11.98
CA VAL A 152 -19.50 -29.22 -13.09
C VAL A 152 -20.65 -28.31 -12.64
N ALA A 153 -21.57 -28.80 -11.81
CA ALA A 153 -22.66 -27.99 -11.29
C ALA A 153 -22.16 -26.83 -10.41
N LYS A 154 -21.23 -27.08 -9.48
CA LYS A 154 -20.60 -26.05 -8.63
C LYS A 154 -19.92 -24.98 -9.46
N VAL A 155 -19.09 -25.37 -10.42
CA VAL A 155 -18.36 -24.42 -11.29
C VAL A 155 -19.32 -23.60 -12.15
N ARG A 156 -20.34 -24.24 -12.74
CA ARG A 156 -21.36 -23.55 -13.54
C ARG A 156 -22.17 -22.54 -12.72
N ASN A 157 -22.56 -22.92 -11.50
CA ASN A 157 -23.28 -22.05 -10.58
C ASN A 157 -22.41 -20.85 -10.20
N MET A 158 -21.15 -21.08 -9.82
CA MET A 158 -20.21 -20.01 -9.46
C MET A 158 -19.95 -19.03 -10.61
N ILE A 159 -19.75 -19.53 -11.84
CA ILE A 159 -19.59 -18.67 -13.03
C ILE A 159 -20.83 -17.81 -13.27
N THR A 160 -22.02 -18.38 -13.07
CA THR A 160 -23.28 -17.64 -13.20
C THR A 160 -23.41 -16.57 -12.10
N GLU A 161 -23.05 -16.89 -10.86
CA GLU A 161 -23.10 -15.96 -9.73
C GLU A 161 -22.17 -14.76 -9.91
N VAL A 162 -20.97 -14.96 -10.46
CA VAL A 162 -20.07 -13.86 -10.80
C VAL A 162 -20.48 -13.14 -12.08
N GLY A 163 -21.66 -13.42 -12.65
CA GLY A 163 -22.26 -12.73 -13.79
C GLY A 163 -21.64 -13.08 -15.14
N LEU A 164 -21.10 -14.29 -15.30
CA LEU A 164 -20.64 -14.84 -16.58
C LEU A 164 -21.59 -15.96 -17.03
N LEU A 165 -21.58 -16.29 -18.32
CA LEU A 165 -22.44 -17.34 -18.86
C LEU A 165 -21.77 -18.71 -18.76
N PRO A 166 -22.50 -19.81 -18.50
CA PRO A 166 -21.93 -21.16 -18.49
C PRO A 166 -21.14 -21.55 -19.74
N GLU A 167 -21.54 -21.06 -20.91
CA GLU A 167 -20.84 -21.26 -22.19
C GLU A 167 -19.42 -20.66 -22.22
N HIS A 168 -19.09 -19.77 -21.28
CA HIS A 168 -17.75 -19.20 -21.13
C HIS A 168 -16.73 -20.20 -20.53
N LEU A 169 -17.19 -21.31 -19.94
CA LEU A 169 -16.33 -22.28 -19.27
C LEU A 169 -15.28 -22.92 -20.18
N THR A 170 -15.60 -23.09 -21.47
CA THR A 170 -14.70 -23.70 -22.46
C THR A 170 -13.71 -22.72 -23.06
N ARG A 171 -13.85 -21.42 -22.78
CA ARG A 171 -12.98 -20.35 -23.28
C ARG A 171 -11.71 -20.24 -22.43
N TYR A 172 -10.71 -19.57 -22.98
CA TYR A 172 -9.44 -19.24 -22.34
C TYR A 172 -9.45 -17.80 -21.78
N PRO A 173 -8.67 -17.49 -20.72
CA PRO A 173 -8.62 -16.17 -20.11
C PRO A 173 -8.38 -15.01 -21.10
N HIS A 174 -7.58 -15.24 -22.14
CA HIS A 174 -7.24 -14.21 -23.11
C HIS A 174 -8.44 -13.73 -23.96
N GLU A 175 -9.52 -14.52 -24.00
CA GLU A 175 -10.76 -14.23 -24.72
C GLU A 175 -11.73 -13.34 -23.93
N PHE A 176 -11.35 -12.92 -22.71
CA PHE A 176 -12.17 -12.10 -21.81
C PHE A 176 -11.64 -10.69 -21.62
N SER A 177 -12.54 -9.75 -21.34
CA SER A 177 -12.18 -8.39 -20.90
C SER A 177 -11.54 -8.41 -19.52
N GLY A 178 -10.83 -7.33 -19.13
CA GLY A 178 -10.20 -7.24 -17.81
C GLY A 178 -11.19 -7.46 -16.65
N GLY A 179 -12.39 -6.88 -16.74
CA GLY A 179 -13.46 -7.08 -15.76
C GLY A 179 -13.98 -8.51 -15.68
N GLN A 180 -14.08 -9.19 -16.81
CA GLN A 180 -14.46 -10.61 -16.85
C GLN A 180 -13.36 -11.51 -16.28
N ARG A 181 -12.08 -11.22 -16.56
CA ARG A 181 -10.95 -11.93 -15.95
C ARG A 181 -10.93 -11.75 -14.43
N GLN A 182 -11.26 -10.56 -13.93
CA GLN A 182 -11.41 -10.33 -12.48
C GLN A 182 -12.51 -11.20 -11.89
N ARG A 183 -13.68 -11.28 -12.55
CA ARG A 183 -14.79 -12.14 -12.13
C ARG A 183 -14.40 -13.62 -12.13
N ILE A 184 -13.60 -14.07 -13.10
CA ILE A 184 -13.03 -15.44 -13.12
C ILE A 184 -12.09 -15.64 -11.92
N GLY A 185 -11.23 -14.67 -11.62
CA GLY A 185 -10.36 -14.71 -10.44
C GLY A 185 -11.15 -14.78 -9.12
N LEU A 186 -12.26 -14.03 -9.02
CA LEU A 186 -13.18 -14.10 -7.89
C LEU A 186 -13.88 -15.46 -7.83
N ALA A 187 -14.38 -15.99 -8.95
CA ALA A 187 -15.00 -17.31 -9.01
C ALA A 187 -14.05 -18.42 -8.54
N ARG A 188 -12.78 -18.38 -8.97
CA ARG A 188 -11.74 -19.32 -8.54
C ARG A 188 -11.54 -19.31 -7.02
N ALA A 189 -11.56 -18.13 -6.39
CA ALA A 189 -11.45 -18.03 -4.94
C ALA A 189 -12.73 -18.51 -4.24
N MET A 190 -13.89 -18.06 -4.71
CA MET A 190 -15.18 -18.28 -4.03
C MET A 190 -15.73 -19.69 -4.18
N VAL A 191 -15.37 -20.43 -5.23
CA VAL A 191 -15.79 -21.84 -5.41
C VAL A 191 -15.28 -22.77 -4.32
N MET A 192 -14.24 -22.37 -3.60
CA MET A 192 -13.69 -23.09 -2.46
C MET A 192 -14.53 -22.93 -1.18
N GLU A 193 -15.54 -22.06 -1.21
CA GLU A 193 -16.34 -21.66 -0.03
C GLU A 193 -15.45 -21.22 1.14
N PRO A 194 -14.57 -20.21 0.94
CA PRO A 194 -13.64 -19.78 1.96
C PRO A 194 -14.32 -18.99 3.08
N GLU A 195 -13.76 -19.06 4.27
CA GLU A 195 -14.16 -18.18 5.38
C GLU A 195 -13.46 -16.82 5.30
N LEU A 196 -12.24 -16.76 4.76
CA LEU A 196 -11.46 -15.54 4.59
C LEU A 196 -10.98 -15.38 3.15
N VAL A 197 -11.22 -14.21 2.58
CA VAL A 197 -10.67 -13.83 1.28
C VAL A 197 -9.78 -12.59 1.42
N VAL A 198 -8.52 -12.72 1.02
CA VAL A 198 -7.61 -11.58 0.84
C VAL A 198 -7.85 -11.01 -0.56
N ALA A 199 -8.47 -9.84 -0.62
CA ALA A 199 -8.75 -9.16 -1.87
C ALA A 199 -7.72 -8.04 -2.09
N ASP A 200 -6.67 -8.33 -2.86
CA ASP A 200 -5.53 -7.45 -3.08
C ASP A 200 -5.78 -6.52 -4.28
N GLU A 201 -6.26 -5.31 -4.01
CA GLU A 201 -6.65 -4.33 -5.03
C GLU A 201 -7.54 -4.91 -6.15
N PRO A 202 -8.66 -5.59 -5.82
CA PRO A 202 -9.44 -6.41 -6.77
C PRO A 202 -10.16 -5.60 -7.86
N ILE A 203 -9.95 -4.29 -7.91
CA ILE A 203 -10.67 -3.34 -8.77
C ILE A 203 -9.76 -2.28 -9.41
N SER A 204 -8.45 -2.30 -9.13
CA SER A 204 -7.51 -1.24 -9.53
C SER A 204 -7.41 -1.09 -11.05
N ALA A 205 -7.38 -2.21 -11.78
CA ALA A 205 -7.26 -2.25 -13.24
C ALA A 205 -8.60 -2.16 -14.00
N LEU A 206 -9.71 -1.82 -13.33
CA LEU A 206 -11.05 -1.88 -13.91
C LEU A 206 -11.66 -0.50 -14.15
N ASP A 207 -12.48 -0.39 -15.19
CA ASP A 207 -13.33 0.77 -15.46
C ASP A 207 -14.33 1.02 -14.32
N VAL A 208 -14.70 2.29 -14.11
CA VAL A 208 -15.55 2.73 -12.98
C VAL A 208 -16.85 1.91 -12.84
N SER A 209 -17.53 1.63 -13.96
CA SER A 209 -18.77 0.86 -13.96
C SER A 209 -18.56 -0.60 -13.53
N ILE A 210 -17.43 -1.20 -13.91
CA ILE A 210 -17.07 -2.58 -13.55
C ILE A 210 -16.65 -2.67 -12.08
N ARG A 211 -15.96 -1.66 -11.53
CA ARG A 211 -15.61 -1.61 -10.10
C ARG A 211 -16.84 -1.75 -9.22
N ALA A 212 -17.89 -0.97 -9.50
CA ALA A 212 -19.15 -1.03 -8.76
C ALA A 212 -19.80 -2.42 -8.80
N GLN A 213 -19.76 -3.09 -9.96
CA GLN A 213 -20.29 -4.44 -10.09
C GLN A 213 -19.51 -5.47 -9.27
N VAL A 214 -18.18 -5.38 -9.26
CA VAL A 214 -17.32 -6.28 -8.44
C VAL A 214 -17.54 -6.03 -6.95
N LEU A 215 -17.64 -4.77 -6.52
CA LEU A 215 -17.94 -4.44 -5.11
C LEU A 215 -19.29 -5.00 -4.67
N ASN A 216 -20.32 -4.88 -5.52
CA ASN A 216 -21.64 -5.45 -5.24
C ASN A 216 -21.59 -6.98 -5.16
N LEU A 217 -20.78 -7.65 -5.97
CA LEU A 217 -20.56 -9.10 -5.86
C LEU A 217 -19.89 -9.48 -4.54
N LEU A 218 -18.86 -8.74 -4.11
CA LEU A 218 -18.19 -8.99 -2.83
C LEU A 218 -19.15 -8.81 -1.66
N LYS A 219 -19.96 -7.73 -1.63
CA LYS A 219 -20.98 -7.51 -0.60
C LYS A 219 -22.06 -8.59 -0.62
N LYS A 220 -22.51 -9.02 -1.81
CA LYS A 220 -23.44 -10.13 -1.96
C LYS A 220 -22.87 -11.42 -1.32
N PHE A 221 -21.63 -11.76 -1.64
CA PHE A 221 -20.98 -12.95 -1.07
C PHE A 221 -20.74 -12.84 0.44
N GLN A 222 -20.42 -11.64 0.95
CA GLN A 222 -20.36 -11.39 2.40
C GLN A 222 -21.68 -11.77 3.06
N GLN A 223 -22.79 -11.25 2.53
CA GLN A 223 -24.13 -11.41 3.11
C GLN A 223 -24.68 -12.83 2.98
N GLU A 224 -24.47 -13.46 1.83
CA GLU A 224 -25.04 -14.79 1.54
C GLU A 224 -24.20 -15.94 2.11
N ARG A 225 -22.90 -15.74 2.32
CA ARG A 225 -21.96 -16.80 2.70
C ARG A 225 -21.15 -16.52 3.98
N ASP A 226 -21.41 -15.41 4.67
CA ASP A 226 -20.67 -15.00 5.87
C ASP A 226 -19.15 -14.92 5.65
N VAL A 227 -18.75 -14.53 4.44
CA VAL A 227 -17.34 -14.45 4.04
C VAL A 227 -16.70 -13.23 4.69
N THR A 228 -15.53 -13.42 5.26
CA THR A 228 -14.71 -12.36 5.84
C THR A 228 -13.72 -11.85 4.80
N TYR A 229 -13.49 -10.54 4.73
CA TYR A 229 -12.57 -9.95 3.78
C TYR A 229 -11.43 -9.20 4.48
N LEU A 230 -10.20 -9.50 4.06
CA LEU A 230 -9.10 -8.54 4.12
C LEU A 230 -9.05 -7.80 2.79
N PHE A 231 -9.63 -6.61 2.73
CA PHE A 231 -9.76 -5.83 1.50
C PHE A 231 -8.64 -4.79 1.39
N ILE A 232 -7.71 -4.98 0.47
CA ILE A 232 -6.60 -4.07 0.26
C ILE A 232 -6.95 -3.10 -0.87
N ALA A 233 -6.81 -1.81 -0.59
CA ALA A 233 -7.02 -0.76 -1.59
C ALA A 233 -6.11 0.43 -1.36
N HIS A 234 -5.98 1.30 -2.36
CA HIS A 234 -5.30 2.59 -2.22
C HIS A 234 -6.29 3.77 -2.22
N ASP A 235 -7.56 3.54 -2.55
CA ASP A 235 -8.60 4.57 -2.66
C ASP A 235 -9.63 4.46 -1.53
N LEU A 236 -9.59 5.43 -0.61
CA LEU A 236 -10.51 5.51 0.53
C LEU A 236 -11.98 5.70 0.11
N SER A 237 -12.26 6.30 -1.04
CA SER A 237 -13.63 6.56 -1.50
C SER A 237 -14.42 5.26 -1.71
N ILE A 238 -13.74 4.23 -2.19
CA ILE A 238 -14.31 2.91 -2.45
C ILE A 238 -14.39 2.10 -1.15
N VAL A 239 -13.37 2.25 -0.30
CA VAL A 239 -13.23 1.52 0.95
C VAL A 239 -14.39 1.84 1.90
N ARG A 240 -14.83 3.11 1.98
CA ARG A 240 -15.99 3.48 2.81
C ARG A 240 -17.25 2.67 2.49
N PHE A 241 -17.48 2.32 1.23
CA PHE A 241 -18.70 1.64 0.81
C PHE A 241 -18.77 0.17 1.21
N ILE A 242 -17.63 -0.50 1.31
CA ILE A 242 -17.55 -1.96 1.51
C ILE A 242 -17.08 -2.37 2.91
N SER A 243 -16.42 -1.48 3.64
CA SER A 243 -15.71 -1.85 4.88
C SER A 243 -16.55 -1.64 6.11
N ASP A 244 -16.42 -2.56 7.07
CA ASP A 244 -16.88 -2.38 8.45
C ASP A 244 -15.82 -1.60 9.24
N ARG A 245 -14.54 -1.98 9.06
CA ARG A 245 -13.38 -1.37 9.71
C ARG A 245 -12.27 -1.08 8.71
N ILE A 246 -11.49 -0.05 8.98
CA ILE A 246 -10.43 0.43 8.10
C ILE A 246 -9.15 0.58 8.93
N GLY A 247 -8.09 -0.09 8.50
CA GLY A 247 -6.71 0.14 8.93
C GLY A 247 -5.93 0.93 7.88
N VAL A 248 -5.27 2.00 8.30
CA VAL A 248 -4.40 2.84 7.47
C VAL A 248 -2.95 2.44 7.73
N ILE A 249 -2.18 2.18 6.66
CA ILE A 249 -0.76 1.82 6.72
C ILE A 249 0.10 2.87 6.02
N TYR A 250 1.18 3.28 6.70
CA TYR A 250 2.18 4.20 6.17
C TYR A 250 3.60 3.68 6.40
N LYS A 251 4.36 3.51 5.31
CA LYS A 251 5.77 3.04 5.32
C LYS A 251 6.02 1.84 6.25
N GLY A 252 5.09 0.88 6.21
CA GLY A 252 5.15 -0.37 6.96
C GLY A 252 4.52 -0.36 8.35
N ASN A 253 4.10 0.80 8.88
CA ASN A 253 3.45 0.89 10.19
C ASN A 253 1.94 1.07 10.01
N ILE A 254 1.14 0.36 10.81
CA ILE A 254 -0.29 0.66 10.95
C ILE A 254 -0.40 1.97 11.74
N VAL A 255 -0.93 3.01 11.11
CA VAL A 255 -0.99 4.35 11.70
C VAL A 255 -2.34 4.69 12.32
N GLU A 256 -3.40 4.06 11.85
CA GLU A 256 -4.75 4.29 12.37
C GLU A 256 -5.64 3.08 12.06
N VAL A 257 -6.51 2.69 13.00
CA VAL A 257 -7.53 1.65 12.78
C VAL A 257 -8.81 2.08 13.47
N ALA A 258 -9.93 2.13 12.75
CA ALA A 258 -11.23 2.42 13.35
C ALA A 258 -12.36 1.78 12.53
N ASP A 259 -13.58 1.86 13.07
CA ASP A 259 -14.79 1.60 12.28
C ASP A 259 -14.84 2.58 11.09
N ALA A 260 -15.45 2.17 9.98
CA ALA A 260 -15.37 2.94 8.74
C ALA A 260 -15.92 4.36 8.89
N GLU A 261 -17.12 4.53 9.45
CA GLU A 261 -17.70 5.87 9.66
C GLU A 261 -16.91 6.70 10.68
N GLU A 262 -16.40 6.06 11.74
CA GLU A 262 -15.56 6.70 12.76
C GLU A 262 -14.28 7.29 12.16
N LEU A 263 -13.58 6.54 11.30
CA LEU A 263 -12.36 7.01 10.63
C LEU A 263 -12.64 8.22 9.72
N PHE A 264 -13.81 8.26 9.08
CA PHE A 264 -14.19 9.33 8.16
C PHE A 264 -14.63 10.60 8.89
N ASP A 265 -15.32 10.44 10.02
CA ASP A 265 -15.75 11.56 10.87
C ASP A 265 -14.59 12.10 11.71
N PHE A 266 -13.64 11.26 12.11
CA PHE A 266 -12.49 11.62 12.94
C PHE A 266 -11.17 11.07 12.39
N PRO A 267 -10.65 11.53 11.24
CA PRO A 267 -9.32 11.13 10.79
C PRO A 267 -8.24 11.81 11.64
N LEU A 268 -7.78 11.13 12.69
CA LEU A 268 -6.93 11.72 13.72
C LEU A 268 -5.47 11.75 13.29
N HIS A 269 -4.97 10.67 12.68
CA HIS A 269 -3.60 10.66 12.20
C HIS A 269 -3.46 11.61 10.99
N PRO A 270 -2.46 12.52 10.97
CA PRO A 270 -2.28 13.49 9.88
C PRO A 270 -2.17 12.82 8.49
N TYR A 271 -1.54 11.65 8.42
CA TYR A 271 -1.54 10.85 7.18
C TYR A 271 -2.95 10.45 6.72
N THR A 272 -3.80 9.92 7.60
CA THR A 272 -5.19 9.57 7.27
C THR A 272 -5.96 10.79 6.77
N ARG A 273 -5.79 11.94 7.42
CA ARG A 273 -6.38 13.20 6.96
C ARG A 273 -5.93 13.59 5.55
N SER A 274 -4.66 13.36 5.21
CA SER A 274 -4.14 13.61 3.87
C SER A 274 -4.83 12.73 2.81
N LEU A 275 -4.95 11.43 3.10
CA LEU A 275 -5.64 10.48 2.22
C LEU A 275 -7.12 10.84 2.01
N ILE A 276 -7.84 11.24 3.07
CA ILE A 276 -9.25 11.65 2.95
C ILE A 276 -9.37 12.96 2.16
N SER A 277 -8.47 13.92 2.37
CA SER A 277 -8.49 15.19 1.63
C SER A 277 -8.29 15.02 0.11
N ALA A 278 -7.64 13.92 -0.29
CA ALA A 278 -7.40 13.58 -1.69
C ALA A 278 -8.62 12.93 -2.39
N ILE A 279 -9.66 12.53 -1.63
CA ILE A 279 -10.85 11.89 -2.21
C ILE A 279 -11.53 12.83 -3.21
N PRO A 280 -11.78 12.40 -4.46
CA PRO A 280 -12.47 13.22 -5.46
C PRO A 280 -13.90 13.55 -5.06
N ILE A 281 -14.32 14.80 -5.29
CA ILE A 281 -15.70 15.24 -5.14
C ILE A 281 -16.37 15.20 -6.52
N PRO A 282 -17.55 14.55 -6.66
CA PRO A 282 -18.24 14.46 -7.95
C PRO A 282 -18.62 15.81 -8.58
N ASP A 283 -18.85 16.85 -7.77
CA ASP A 283 -19.14 18.20 -8.25
C ASP A 283 -17.84 18.91 -8.71
N PRO A 284 -17.71 19.26 -10.00
CA PRO A 284 -16.50 19.90 -10.54
C PRO A 284 -16.17 21.25 -9.90
N GLN A 285 -17.18 22.01 -9.46
CA GLN A 285 -16.96 23.32 -8.82
C GLN A 285 -16.39 23.15 -7.41
N LEU A 286 -16.88 22.15 -6.67
CA LEU A 286 -16.34 21.84 -5.34
C LEU A 286 -14.94 21.26 -5.45
N GLU A 287 -14.71 20.35 -6.40
CA GLU A 287 -13.40 19.72 -6.63
C GLU A 287 -12.33 20.75 -6.99
N LYS A 288 -12.64 21.71 -7.88
CA LYS A 288 -11.71 22.79 -8.25
C LYS A 288 -11.27 23.64 -7.05
N ASN A 289 -12.13 23.81 -6.07
CA ASN A 289 -11.87 24.62 -4.88
C ASN A 289 -11.41 23.79 -3.67
N LYS A 290 -11.21 22.48 -3.83
CA LYS A 290 -10.78 21.60 -2.75
C LYS A 290 -9.33 21.91 -2.34
N VAL A 291 -9.09 22.03 -1.04
CA VAL A 291 -7.75 22.17 -0.47
C VAL A 291 -7.22 20.80 -0.11
N LEU A 292 -6.11 20.40 -0.74
CA LEU A 292 -5.40 19.18 -0.39
C LEU A 292 -4.58 19.41 0.88
N PHE A 293 -4.66 18.47 1.81
CA PHE A 293 -3.78 18.42 2.97
C PHE A 293 -2.62 17.48 2.66
N THR A 294 -1.41 18.02 2.55
CA THR A 294 -0.20 17.23 2.34
C THR A 294 0.38 16.80 3.68
N TYR A 295 0.58 15.50 3.86
CA TYR A 295 1.20 14.96 5.06
C TYR A 295 2.72 15.12 5.00
N ASP A 296 3.29 15.83 5.98
CA ASP A 296 4.73 15.90 6.21
C ASP A 296 5.10 15.07 7.45
N PRO A 297 5.90 14.00 7.33
CA PRO A 297 6.37 13.23 8.47
C PRO A 297 7.19 14.02 9.50
N SER A 298 7.74 15.19 9.13
CA SER A 298 8.56 16.02 10.02
C SER A 298 7.79 16.64 11.20
N ILE A 299 6.45 16.64 11.13
CA ILE A 299 5.58 17.12 12.22
C ILE A 299 5.70 16.26 13.49
N HIS A 300 6.18 15.03 13.36
CA HIS A 300 6.31 14.08 14.44
C HIS A 300 7.70 14.15 15.09
N ASP A 301 7.75 14.31 16.41
CA ASP A 301 8.97 14.14 17.19
C ASP A 301 8.94 12.82 17.97
N TYR A 302 9.65 11.84 17.43
CA TYR A 302 9.82 10.50 18.01
C TYR A 302 11.22 10.30 18.63
N SER A 303 11.97 11.38 18.86
CA SER A 303 13.34 11.30 19.39
C SER A 303 13.37 10.83 20.86
N VAL A 304 12.37 11.24 21.66
CA VAL A 304 12.27 10.93 23.09
C VAL A 304 11.28 9.79 23.34
N ASN A 305 10.03 9.97 22.92
CA ASN A 305 8.96 9.01 23.13
C ASN A 305 8.65 8.27 21.83
N LYS A 306 8.87 6.96 21.84
CA LYS A 306 8.57 6.12 20.68
C LYS A 306 7.05 6.00 20.50
N PRO A 307 6.56 6.08 19.26
CA PRO A 307 5.14 5.93 18.99
C PRO A 307 4.68 4.47 19.14
N VAL A 308 3.43 4.31 19.57
CA VAL A 308 2.77 3.01 19.74
C VAL A 308 1.33 3.13 19.25
N LEU A 309 0.84 2.10 18.56
CA LEU A 309 -0.57 2.02 18.16
C LEU A 309 -1.42 1.78 19.41
N THR A 310 -2.25 2.76 19.78
CA THR A 310 -2.99 2.75 21.05
C THR A 310 -4.47 3.02 20.82
N ASP A 311 -5.32 2.25 21.51
CA ASP A 311 -6.75 2.52 21.62
C ASP A 311 -6.98 3.83 22.39
N ILE A 312 -7.55 4.82 21.72
CA ILE A 312 -7.88 6.12 22.32
C ILE A 312 -9.33 6.17 22.82
N GLY A 313 -10.08 5.07 22.74
CA GLY A 313 -11.52 5.00 22.94
C GLY A 313 -12.25 4.75 21.62
N HIS A 314 -13.55 4.44 21.70
CA HIS A 314 -14.42 4.24 20.53
C HIS A 314 -13.96 3.16 19.52
N ASN A 315 -13.16 2.18 19.96
CA ASN A 315 -12.52 1.20 19.07
C ASN A 315 -11.63 1.86 18.00
N HIS A 316 -11.07 3.02 18.32
CA HIS A 316 -10.23 3.83 17.47
C HIS A 316 -8.79 3.76 17.96
N TYR A 317 -7.93 3.16 17.15
CA TYR A 317 -6.52 3.01 17.42
C TYR A 317 -5.75 4.03 16.59
N VAL A 318 -4.85 4.77 17.22
CA VAL A 318 -4.00 5.76 16.54
C VAL A 318 -2.55 5.53 16.93
N TYR A 319 -1.65 5.64 15.95
CA TYR A 319 -0.21 5.55 16.15
C TYR A 319 0.34 6.94 16.46
N GLY A 320 0.96 7.08 17.63
CA GLY A 320 1.55 8.34 18.05
C GLY A 320 2.34 8.16 19.34
N ASN A 321 3.12 9.18 19.70
CA ASN A 321 3.74 9.26 21.02
C ASN A 321 2.70 9.65 22.08
N GLU A 322 3.10 9.59 23.37
CA GLU A 322 2.20 9.88 24.49
C GLU A 322 1.48 11.24 24.38
N LYS A 323 2.21 12.29 23.98
CA LYS A 323 1.65 13.65 23.82
C LYS A 323 0.64 13.71 22.68
N GLU A 324 0.96 13.13 21.53
CA GLU A 324 0.06 13.09 20.37
C GLU A 324 -1.22 12.32 20.68
N LEU A 325 -1.11 11.20 21.40
CA LEU A 325 -2.27 10.39 21.80
C LEU A 325 -3.20 11.15 22.74
N GLU A 326 -2.67 11.97 23.65
CA GLU A 326 -3.49 12.87 24.48
C GLU A 326 -4.21 13.93 23.65
N GLU A 327 -3.53 14.53 22.67
CA GLU A 327 -4.13 15.48 21.75
C GLU A 327 -5.23 14.83 20.89
N TYR A 328 -5.00 13.62 20.38
CA TYR A 328 -5.99 12.87 19.61
C TYR A 328 -7.23 12.50 20.45
N ARG A 329 -7.03 12.06 21.70
CA ARG A 329 -8.15 11.85 22.65
C ARG A 329 -8.93 13.14 22.87
N ALA A 330 -8.25 14.25 23.16
CA ALA A 330 -8.91 15.53 23.38
C ALA A 330 -9.68 16.00 22.12
N VAL A 331 -9.12 15.79 20.92
CA VAL A 331 -9.80 16.10 19.66
C VAL A 331 -11.07 15.28 19.51
N ARG A 332 -11.00 13.97 19.78
CA ARG A 332 -12.10 13.03 19.62
C ARG A 332 -13.23 13.23 20.64
N GLU A 333 -12.88 13.50 21.89
CA GLU A 333 -13.82 13.73 23.00
C GLU A 333 -14.64 15.02 22.84
N ARG A 334 -14.19 15.97 22.01
CA ARG A 334 -15.02 17.13 21.64
C ARG A 334 -16.31 16.72 20.90
N GLY A 335 -16.36 15.53 20.31
CA GLY A 335 -17.55 14.97 19.66
C GLY A 335 -17.98 15.70 18.39
N VAL A 336 -17.18 16.64 17.88
CA VAL A 336 -17.46 17.37 16.63
C VAL A 336 -16.67 16.72 15.50
N PRO A 337 -17.34 16.15 14.47
CA PRO A 337 -16.67 15.56 13.32
C PRO A 337 -15.68 16.54 12.68
N MET A 338 -14.49 16.04 12.36
CA MET A 338 -13.46 16.83 11.71
C MET A 338 -13.83 17.07 10.26
N LYS A 339 -13.77 18.34 9.81
CA LYS A 339 -13.86 18.68 8.39
C LYS A 339 -12.57 18.24 7.70
N SER A 340 -12.55 17.00 7.24
CA SER A 340 -11.42 16.41 6.51
C SER A 340 -11.26 16.99 5.10
N ILE A 341 -12.37 17.40 4.48
CA ILE A 341 -12.40 18.07 3.18
C ILE A 341 -12.68 19.56 3.39
N THR A 342 -11.73 20.40 2.98
CA THR A 342 -11.86 21.86 3.03
C THR A 342 -12.08 22.40 1.62
N ILE A 343 -13.11 23.22 1.43
CA ILE A 343 -13.44 23.84 0.15
C ILE A 343 -13.23 25.35 0.29
N ARG A 344 -12.37 25.93 -0.54
CA ARG A 344 -12.13 27.38 -0.60
C ARG A 344 -13.40 28.09 -1.04
N LYS A 345 -13.67 29.25 -0.45
CA LYS A 345 -14.80 30.08 -0.90
C LYS A 345 -14.45 30.73 -2.24
N PRO A 346 -15.43 30.97 -3.13
CA PRO A 346 -15.20 31.70 -4.36
C PRO A 346 -14.58 33.08 -4.09
N GLY A 347 -13.37 33.32 -4.61
CA GLY A 347 -12.63 34.59 -4.45
C GLY A 347 -11.58 34.61 -3.32
N GLU A 348 -11.41 33.52 -2.58
CA GLU A 348 -10.35 33.37 -1.57
C GLU A 348 -8.99 33.15 -2.26
N ALA A 349 -7.96 33.90 -1.86
CA ALA A 349 -6.65 33.84 -2.49
C ALA A 349 -6.02 32.45 -2.33
N VAL A 350 -5.43 31.93 -3.41
CA VAL A 350 -4.55 30.76 -3.35
C VAL A 350 -3.30 31.19 -2.59
N PRO A 351 -2.95 30.58 -1.44
CA PRO A 351 -1.64 30.81 -0.82
C PRO A 351 -0.58 30.51 -1.89
N GLU A 352 0.37 31.40 -2.11
CA GLU A 352 1.47 31.16 -3.05
C GLU A 352 2.14 29.83 -2.67
N GLU A 353 2.01 28.83 -3.54
CA GLU A 353 2.76 27.59 -3.42
C GLU A 353 4.24 27.97 -3.45
N ASN A 354 5.02 27.43 -2.50
CA ASN A 354 6.46 27.64 -2.49
C ASN A 354 7.00 27.26 -3.89
N PRO A 355 7.76 28.13 -4.58
CA PRO A 355 8.23 27.85 -5.95
C PRO A 355 9.08 26.58 -6.09
N GLU A 356 9.45 25.96 -4.96
CA GLU A 356 10.19 24.70 -4.88
C GLU A 356 9.28 23.45 -4.91
N ASP A 357 8.00 23.55 -4.55
CA ASP A 357 7.07 22.40 -4.43
C ASP A 357 6.26 22.13 -5.72
N VAL A 358 6.23 23.09 -6.64
CA VAL A 358 5.60 22.91 -7.95
C VAL A 358 6.55 22.17 -8.88
N VAL A 359 6.32 20.86 -9.06
CA VAL A 359 6.92 20.12 -10.18
C VAL A 359 6.34 20.68 -11.47
N ASP A 360 7.06 21.63 -12.05
CA ASP A 360 6.77 22.25 -13.32
C ASP A 360 6.77 21.18 -14.43
N THR A 361 5.60 20.62 -14.72
CA THR A 361 5.38 19.58 -15.73
C THR A 361 5.72 20.06 -17.14
N SER A 362 5.76 21.37 -17.37
CA SER A 362 6.26 21.95 -18.62
C SER A 362 7.77 21.74 -18.82
N LYS A 363 8.55 21.62 -17.73
CA LYS A 363 9.99 21.28 -17.78
C LYS A 363 10.25 19.81 -18.07
N ILE A 364 9.33 18.91 -17.71
CA ILE A 364 9.44 17.47 -17.99
C ILE A 364 9.31 17.23 -19.51
N LEU A 365 8.41 17.95 -20.17
CA LEU A 365 8.20 17.86 -21.62
C LEU A 365 9.27 18.59 -22.45
N SER A 366 10.08 19.46 -21.84
CA SER A 366 11.11 20.25 -22.55
C SER A 366 12.54 19.75 -22.37
N ALA A 367 12.79 18.72 -21.55
CA ALA A 367 14.15 18.24 -21.30
C ALA A 367 14.67 17.43 -22.51
N PRO A 368 15.71 17.89 -23.22
CA PRO A 368 16.25 17.15 -24.35
C PRO A 368 16.89 15.83 -23.89
N LEU A 369 16.70 14.75 -24.67
CA LEU A 369 17.16 13.37 -24.42
C LEU A 369 18.65 13.22 -24.02
N HIS A 370 19.50 14.22 -24.31
CA HIS A 370 20.94 14.20 -24.02
C HIS A 370 21.38 15.08 -22.82
N ASP A 371 20.45 15.60 -22.01
CA ASP A 371 20.78 16.30 -20.75
C ASP A 371 21.09 15.32 -19.61
N THR A 372 22.23 14.63 -19.75
CA THR A 372 22.63 13.51 -18.88
C THR A 372 23.32 13.96 -17.59
N GLY A 373 23.90 15.16 -17.54
CA GLY A 373 24.71 15.62 -16.41
C GLY A 373 26.03 14.85 -16.29
N ASN A 374 26.60 14.39 -17.40
CA ASN A 374 27.79 13.57 -17.42
C ASN A 374 28.98 14.26 -16.71
N ILE A 375 29.63 13.52 -15.80
CA ILE A 375 30.78 13.95 -15.00
C ILE A 375 31.94 14.48 -15.88
N TRP A 376 32.09 13.96 -17.11
CA TRP A 376 33.13 14.43 -18.03
C TRP A 376 33.02 15.91 -18.39
N TYR A 377 31.82 16.49 -18.41
CA TYR A 377 31.64 17.93 -18.63
C TYR A 377 32.20 18.77 -17.48
N LEU A 378 32.12 18.26 -16.25
CA LEU A 378 32.71 18.89 -15.06
C LEU A 378 34.24 18.80 -15.13
N VAL A 379 34.79 17.63 -15.44
CA VAL A 379 36.25 17.40 -15.53
C VAL A 379 36.87 18.23 -16.64
N LEU A 380 36.29 18.24 -17.84
CA LEU A 380 36.80 19.01 -18.97
C LEU A 380 36.75 20.51 -18.70
N SER A 381 35.66 20.99 -18.08
CA SER A 381 35.50 22.41 -17.72
C SER A 381 36.43 22.83 -16.57
N LEU A 382 36.87 21.88 -15.73
CA LEU A 382 37.87 22.13 -14.69
C LEU A 382 39.27 22.29 -15.29
N LEU A 383 39.63 21.46 -16.27
CA LEU A 383 40.92 21.54 -16.97
C LEU A 383 41.01 22.74 -17.92
N LEU A 384 39.89 23.09 -18.56
CA LEU A 384 39.80 24.16 -19.56
C LEU A 384 38.67 25.16 -19.19
N PRO A 385 38.88 26.03 -18.19
CA PRO A 385 37.82 26.85 -17.60
C PRO A 385 37.15 27.84 -18.58
N VAL A 386 37.88 28.35 -19.57
CA VAL A 386 37.32 29.22 -20.62
C VAL A 386 36.38 28.45 -21.55
N PHE A 387 36.78 27.27 -22.02
CA PHE A 387 35.94 26.41 -22.84
C PHE A 387 34.74 25.87 -22.06
N GLY A 388 34.90 25.58 -20.76
CA GLY A 388 33.81 25.22 -19.86
C GLY A 388 32.77 26.33 -19.69
N ALA A 389 33.20 27.60 -19.59
CA ALA A 389 32.28 28.74 -19.52
C ALA A 389 31.50 28.94 -20.84
N ILE A 390 32.16 28.77 -21.99
CA ILE A 390 31.51 28.82 -23.31
C ILE A 390 30.50 27.67 -23.46
N GLY A 391 30.89 26.45 -23.06
CA GLY A 391 30.02 25.28 -23.04
C GLY A 391 28.79 25.49 -22.16
N ALA A 392 28.94 26.12 -21.00
CA ALA A 392 27.81 26.46 -20.13
C ALA A 392 26.82 27.42 -20.82
N VAL A 393 27.29 28.44 -21.54
CA VAL A 393 26.41 29.36 -22.29
C VAL A 393 25.66 28.63 -23.39
N LEU A 394 26.33 27.74 -24.14
CA LEU A 394 25.73 26.91 -25.18
C LEU A 394 24.66 25.97 -24.63
N PHE A 395 24.96 25.25 -23.54
CA PHE A 395 23.99 24.34 -22.91
C PHE A 395 22.78 25.07 -22.34
N ARG A 396 22.97 26.27 -21.78
CA ARG A 396 21.87 27.12 -21.32
C ARG A 396 20.98 27.59 -22.47
N ARG A 397 21.55 27.89 -23.64
CA ARG A 397 20.79 28.32 -24.83
C ARG A 397 19.90 27.21 -25.40
N HIS A 398 20.29 25.94 -25.19
CA HIS A 398 19.57 24.77 -25.69
C HIS A 398 18.83 23.99 -24.59
N ASN A 399 18.60 24.58 -23.41
CA ASN A 399 17.87 23.95 -22.27
C ASN A 399 18.49 22.65 -21.70
N TYR A 400 19.80 22.42 -21.88
CA TYR A 400 20.53 21.33 -21.24
C TYR A 400 20.99 21.75 -19.83
N MET A 401 20.07 21.71 -18.86
CA MET A 401 20.28 22.28 -17.53
C MET A 401 21.24 21.48 -16.64
N LYS A 402 21.30 20.15 -16.76
CA LYS A 402 22.25 19.31 -16.02
C LYS A 402 23.67 19.49 -16.55
N ASN A 403 23.85 19.50 -17.87
CA ASN A 403 25.15 19.75 -18.50
C ASN A 403 25.63 21.20 -18.26
N TYR A 404 24.71 22.18 -18.27
CA TYR A 404 25.00 23.56 -17.87
C TYR A 404 25.57 23.64 -16.46
N LYS A 405 24.91 22.99 -15.47
CA LYS A 405 25.36 22.97 -14.08
C LYS A 405 26.76 22.37 -13.96
N ALA A 406 27.02 21.24 -14.63
CA ALA A 406 28.32 20.57 -14.63
C ALA A 406 29.43 21.45 -15.22
N CYS A 407 29.22 22.07 -16.39
CA CYS A 407 30.19 22.97 -17.02
C CYS A 407 30.46 24.23 -16.20
N LYS A 408 29.40 24.86 -15.65
CA LYS A 408 29.53 26.05 -14.81
C LYS A 408 30.31 25.78 -13.53
N GLN A 409 30.04 24.64 -12.89
CA GLN A 409 30.74 24.24 -11.65
C GLN A 409 32.21 23.91 -11.93
N GLY A 410 32.50 23.14 -12.99
CA GLY A 410 33.87 22.86 -13.40
C GLY A 410 34.66 24.12 -13.74
N ALA A 411 34.09 25.03 -14.53
CA ALA A 411 34.75 26.29 -14.90
C ALA A 411 35.05 27.19 -13.69
N LYS A 412 34.13 27.30 -12.72
CA LYS A 412 34.37 28.04 -11.47
C LYS A 412 35.56 27.48 -10.70
N ILE A 413 35.61 26.16 -10.52
CA ILE A 413 36.71 25.50 -9.80
C ILE A 413 38.02 25.71 -10.57
N GLY A 414 38.01 25.55 -11.90
CA GLY A 414 39.18 25.77 -12.75
C GLY A 414 39.73 27.20 -12.66
N PHE A 415 38.87 28.23 -12.69
CA PHE A 415 39.29 29.63 -12.51
C PHE A 415 39.86 29.90 -11.12
N CYS A 416 39.30 29.31 -10.06
CA CYS A 416 39.84 29.41 -8.71
C CYS A 416 41.26 28.80 -8.62
N ILE A 417 41.46 27.61 -9.18
CA ILE A 417 42.77 26.94 -9.19
C ILE A 417 43.79 27.76 -9.98
N LEU A 418 43.40 28.27 -11.15
CA LEU A 418 44.28 29.12 -11.98
C LEU A 418 44.66 30.41 -11.24
N GLY A 419 43.70 31.04 -10.56
CA GLY A 419 43.95 32.24 -9.76
C GLY A 419 44.95 32.00 -8.63
N VAL A 420 44.82 30.87 -7.91
CA VAL A 420 45.78 30.47 -6.87
C VAL A 420 47.17 30.20 -7.47
N ALA A 421 47.24 29.50 -8.60
CA ALA A 421 48.52 29.22 -9.27
C ALA A 421 49.24 30.50 -9.71
N VAL A 422 48.51 31.46 -10.28
CA VAL A 422 49.07 32.77 -10.66
C VAL A 422 49.53 33.55 -9.43
N LEU A 423 48.78 33.54 -8.33
CA LEU A 423 49.16 34.19 -7.09
C LEU A 423 50.47 33.61 -6.53
N VAL A 424 50.58 32.28 -6.47
CA VAL A 424 51.80 31.58 -6.03
C VAL A 424 52.99 31.91 -6.94
N PHE A 425 52.77 31.93 -8.26
CA PHE A 425 53.81 32.30 -9.21
C PHE A 425 54.28 33.74 -9.03
N LEU A 426 53.36 34.69 -8.84
CA LEU A 426 53.70 36.09 -8.58
C LEU A 426 54.46 36.27 -7.27
N LEU A 427 54.07 35.55 -6.21
CA LEU A 427 54.79 35.55 -4.93
C LEU A 427 56.20 34.97 -5.07
N ALA A 428 56.36 33.87 -5.82
CA ALA A 428 57.67 33.29 -6.11
C ALA A 428 58.55 34.23 -6.92
N LEU A 429 57.98 34.94 -7.90
CA LEU A 429 58.69 35.90 -8.73
C LEU A 429 59.12 37.14 -7.92
N LEU A 430 58.27 37.63 -7.01
CA LEU A 430 58.61 38.68 -6.06
C LEU A 430 59.74 38.27 -5.13
N ALA A 431 59.69 37.04 -4.59
CA ALA A 431 60.75 36.50 -3.75
C ALA A 431 62.09 36.36 -4.51
N ALA A 432 62.05 36.01 -5.80
CA ALA A 432 63.24 35.90 -6.64
C ALA A 432 63.86 37.26 -7.03
N VAL A 433 63.09 38.35 -7.03
CA VAL A 433 63.59 39.71 -7.31
C VAL A 433 64.12 40.41 -6.06
N LEU A 434 63.70 39.98 -4.87
CA LEU A 434 64.14 40.50 -3.57
C LEU A 434 65.40 39.80 -2.99
N LEU A 435 65.85 38.72 -3.64
CA LEU A 435 67.11 37.99 -3.41
C LEU A 435 68.17 38.45 -4.41
#